data_AF-A0A9X8VCN7-F1
#
_entry.id   AF-A0A9X8VCN7-F1
#
_cell.length_a   1.000
_cell.length_b   1.000
_cell.length_c   1.000
_cell.angle_alpha   90.00
_cell.angle_beta   90.00
_cell.angle_gamma   90.00
#
_symmetry.space_group_name_H-M   'P 1'
#
loop_
_entity.id
_entity.type
_entity.pdbx_description
1 polymer ?
#
loop_
_entity_poly.entity_id
_entity_poly.type
_entity_poly.pdbx_seq_one_letter_code
_entity_poly.pdbx_strand_id
1 'polypeptide(L)'
;VNEENAAGGRVVTAPTNGACGIIPAVLAYYDKFIRPVNANSYTRYFLASGVIGALYKMNASISGAEVGCQGEVGVACSMAAAG
;
A
#
# COMPACT_ATOMS: atom_id res chain seq x y z
N VAL A 1 -1.47 -12.05 -1.81
CA VAL A 1 -2.44 -10.92 -1.94
C VAL A 1 -2.79 -10.63 -3.39
N ASN A 2 -1.83 -10.34 -4.28
CA ASN A 2 -2.15 -10.07 -5.69
C ASN A 2 -2.80 -11.26 -6.41
N GLU A 3 -2.44 -12.50 -6.08
CA GLU A 3 -3.13 -13.71 -6.58
C GLU A 3 -4.59 -13.79 -6.10
N GLU A 4 -4.86 -13.46 -4.83
CA GLU A 4 -6.22 -13.37 -4.29
C GLU A 4 -7.06 -12.32 -5.05
N ASN A 5 -6.47 -11.15 -5.33
CA ASN A 5 -7.12 -10.13 -6.17
C ASN A 5 -7.44 -10.68 -7.57
N ALA A 6 -6.46 -11.36 -8.20
CA ALA A 6 -6.62 -11.91 -9.54
C ALA A 6 -7.69 -13.02 -9.60
N ALA A 7 -7.88 -13.77 -8.51
CA ALA A 7 -8.91 -14.78 -8.36
C ALA A 7 -10.31 -14.21 -8.03
N GLY A 8 -10.46 -12.89 -7.92
CA GLY A 8 -11.72 -12.24 -7.51
C GLY A 8 -12.03 -12.40 -6.02
N GLY A 9 -11.02 -12.74 -5.22
CA GLY A 9 -11.10 -12.82 -3.77
C GLY A 9 -11.27 -11.45 -3.13
N ARG A 10 -11.47 -11.45 -1.80
CA ARG A 10 -11.60 -10.21 -1.04
C ARG A 10 -10.24 -9.54 -0.84
N VAL A 11 -10.13 -8.29 -1.26
CA VAL A 11 -8.91 -7.48 -1.07
C VAL A 11 -9.23 -6.09 -0.52
N VAL A 12 -8.21 -5.44 0.03
CA VAL A 12 -8.25 -4.05 0.49
C VAL A 12 -7.35 -3.24 -0.42
N THR A 13 -7.87 -2.15 -0.99
CA THR A 13 -7.11 -1.25 -1.87
C THR A 13 -5.91 -0.65 -1.15
N ALA A 14 -4.75 -0.58 -1.83
CA ALA A 14 -3.56 0.09 -1.30
C ALA A 14 -2.63 0.61 -2.40
N PRO A 15 -2.96 1.70 -3.12
CA PRO A 15 -4.21 2.46 -3.12
C PRO A 15 -5.25 1.94 -4.13
N THR A 16 -4.91 0.96 -4.97
CA THR A 16 -5.82 0.29 -5.91
C THR A 16 -5.85 -1.22 -5.63
N ASN A 17 -6.76 -1.94 -6.30
CA ASN A 17 -6.77 -3.40 -6.28
C ASN A 17 -5.49 -3.98 -6.92
N GLY A 18 -4.98 -3.38 -7.99
CA GLY A 18 -3.74 -3.83 -8.65
C GLY A 18 -2.50 -3.75 -7.74
N ALA A 19 -2.48 -2.80 -6.81
CA ALA A 19 -1.36 -2.57 -5.89
C ALA A 19 -1.58 -3.09 -4.45
N CYS A 20 -2.71 -3.75 -4.18
CA CYS A 20 -3.17 -4.09 -2.81
C CYS A 20 -2.20 -4.93 -1.96
N GLY A 21 -1.27 -5.66 -2.57
CA GLY A 21 -0.32 -6.51 -1.85
C GLY A 21 0.87 -5.81 -1.24
N ILE A 22 1.21 -4.59 -1.66
CA ILE A 22 2.51 -3.97 -1.35
C ILE A 22 2.60 -3.55 0.12
N ILE A 23 1.65 -2.71 0.59
CA ILE A 23 1.59 -2.26 1.98
C ILE A 23 1.54 -3.44 2.98
N PRO A 24 0.61 -4.42 2.85
CA PRO A 24 0.58 -5.53 3.81
C PRO A 24 1.81 -6.44 3.72
N ALA A 25 2.44 -6.61 2.56
CA ALA A 25 3.66 -7.41 2.45
C ALA A 25 4.84 -6.80 3.20
N VAL A 26 5.03 -5.48 3.12
CA VAL A 26 6.10 -4.77 3.84
C VAL A 26 5.89 -4.86 5.35
N LEU A 27 4.66 -4.63 5.83
CA LEU A 27 4.34 -4.75 7.25
C LEU A 27 4.53 -6.18 7.78
N ALA A 28 4.10 -7.19 7.02
CA ALA A 28 4.27 -8.60 7.39
C ALA A 28 5.75 -9.02 7.41
N TYR A 29 6.56 -8.51 6.49
CA TYR A 29 8.00 -8.72 6.53
C TYR A 29 8.62 -8.13 7.79
N TYR A 30 8.27 -6.87 8.12
CA TYR A 30 8.78 -6.19 9.30
C TYR A 30 8.42 -6.93 10.59
N ASP A 31 7.15 -7.36 10.72
CA ASP A 31 6.66 -8.15 11.85
C ASP A 31 7.44 -9.45 12.04
N LYS A 32 7.64 -10.18 10.94
CA LYS A 32 8.25 -11.52 10.95
C LYS A 32 9.76 -11.51 11.16
N PHE A 33 10.46 -10.54 10.57
CA PHE A 33 11.92 -10.60 10.47
C PHE A 33 12.67 -9.50 11.23
N ILE A 34 12.01 -8.40 11.57
CA ILE A 34 12.66 -7.26 12.23
C ILE A 34 12.22 -7.14 13.69
N ARG A 35 10.93 -6.93 13.95
CA ARG A 35 10.34 -6.99 15.30
C ARG A 35 8.82 -7.18 15.23
N PRO A 36 8.22 -7.85 16.23
CA PRO A 36 6.77 -7.94 16.35
C PRO A 36 6.10 -6.56 16.31
N VAL A 37 5.09 -6.44 15.46
CA VAL A 37 4.27 -5.24 15.29
C VAL A 37 3.26 -5.19 16.42
N ASN A 38 3.27 -4.09 17.16
CA ASN A 38 2.22 -3.78 18.14
C ASN A 38 1.21 -2.78 17.57
N ALA A 39 0.07 -2.60 18.26
CA ALA A 39 -1.00 -1.71 17.82
C ALA A 39 -0.51 -0.29 17.47
N ASN A 40 0.41 0.28 18.26
CA ASN A 40 0.97 1.60 17.97
C ASN A 40 1.81 1.63 16.69
N SER A 41 2.63 0.59 16.47
CA SER A 41 3.46 0.49 15.26
C SER A 41 2.58 0.27 14.02
N TYR A 42 1.52 -0.55 14.14
CA TYR A 42 0.52 -0.75 13.10
C TYR A 42 -0.18 0.57 12.74
N THR A 43 -0.71 1.30 13.73
CA THR A 43 -1.40 2.58 13.50
C THR A 43 -0.47 3.61 12.86
N ARG A 44 0.77 3.75 13.36
CA ARG A 44 1.75 4.68 12.77
C ARG A 44 2.06 4.36 11.32
N TYR A 45 2.28 3.08 11.00
CA TYR A 45 2.55 2.61 9.64
C TYR A 45 1.44 3.04 8.68
N PHE A 46 0.19 2.70 8.98
CA PHE A 46 -0.94 3.04 8.09
C PHE A 46 -1.22 4.55 8.02
N LEU A 47 -1.01 5.31 9.10
CA LEU A 47 -1.17 6.77 9.07
C LEU A 47 -0.12 7.42 8.16
N ALA A 48 1.15 7.03 8.28
CA ALA A 48 2.22 7.55 7.44
C ALA A 48 2.01 7.17 5.96
N SER A 49 1.72 5.89 5.68
CA SER A 49 1.36 5.42 4.34
C SER A 49 0.16 6.18 3.76
N GLY A 50 -0.88 6.40 4.57
CA GLY A 50 -2.08 7.12 4.15
C GLY A 50 -1.81 8.58 3.77
N VAL A 51 -0.97 9.29 4.54
CA VAL A 51 -0.59 10.67 4.25
C VAL A 51 0.16 10.77 2.92
N ILE A 52 1.11 9.87 2.66
CA ILE A 52 1.81 9.85 1.37
C ILE A 52 0.84 9.56 0.21
N GLY A 53 -0.08 8.62 0.38
CA GLY A 53 -1.12 8.37 -0.62
C GLY A 53 -1.99 9.60 -0.89
N ALA A 54 -2.34 10.36 0.15
CA ALA A 54 -3.09 11.60 0.02
C ALA A 54 -2.31 12.68 -0.76
N LEU A 55 -1.00 12.82 -0.53
CA LEU A 55 -0.16 13.76 -1.30
C LEU A 55 -0.17 13.46 -2.80
N TYR A 56 -0.07 12.17 -3.18
CA TYR A 56 -0.20 11.80 -4.60
C TYR A 56 -1.59 12.08 -5.13
N LYS A 57 -2.66 11.73 -4.39
CA LYS A 57 -4.04 11.94 -4.85
C LYS A 57 -4.42 13.42 -5.02
N MET A 58 -3.88 14.30 -4.18
CA MET A 58 -4.14 15.75 -4.28
C MET A 58 -3.47 16.39 -5.50
N ASN A 59 -2.33 15.86 -5.94
CA ASN A 59 -1.52 16.47 -6.99
C ASN A 59 -1.57 15.73 -8.34
N ALA A 60 -2.06 14.49 -8.36
CA ALA A 60 -2.08 13.66 -9.56
C ALA A 60 -3.19 12.58 -9.50
N SER A 61 -3.44 11.95 -10.63
CA SER A 61 -4.26 10.75 -10.65
C SER A 61 -3.51 9.55 -10.05
N ILE A 62 -4.27 8.64 -9.44
CA ILE A 62 -3.82 7.32 -8.96
C ILE A 62 -4.34 6.23 -9.91
N SER A 63 -5.15 6.58 -10.91
CA SER A 63 -5.66 5.63 -11.88
C SER A 63 -4.52 5.12 -12.76
N GLY A 64 -4.25 3.83 -12.73
CA GLY A 64 -3.30 3.20 -13.65
C GLY A 64 -3.69 3.39 -15.11
N ALA A 65 -4.98 3.59 -15.40
CA ALA A 65 -5.46 3.90 -16.75
C ALA A 65 -5.08 5.32 -17.21
N GLU A 66 -4.82 6.26 -16.29
CA GLU A 66 -4.51 7.65 -16.62
C GLU A 66 -3.02 7.98 -16.51
N VAL A 67 -2.31 7.34 -15.57
CA VAL A 67 -0.90 7.65 -15.28
C VAL A 67 0.02 6.43 -15.30
N GLY A 68 -0.49 5.25 -15.71
CA GLY A 68 0.27 4.00 -15.79
C GLY A 68 0.59 3.38 -14.43
N CYS A 69 1.38 2.29 -14.43
CA CYS A 69 1.72 1.55 -13.21
C CYS A 69 2.43 2.39 -12.13
N GLN A 70 3.12 3.47 -12.51
CA GLN A 70 3.73 4.40 -11.56
C GLN A 70 2.70 5.07 -10.63
N GLY A 71 1.47 5.30 -11.11
CA GLY A 71 0.39 5.90 -10.33
C GLY A 71 -0.26 4.96 -9.32
N GLU A 72 -0.08 3.65 -9.48
CA GLU A 72 -0.66 2.63 -8.60
C GLU A 72 0.42 1.94 -7.78
N VAL A 73 1.26 1.16 -8.46
CA VAL A 73 2.33 0.36 -7.87
C VAL A 73 3.43 1.27 -7.32
N GLY A 74 3.84 2.29 -8.08
CA GLY A 74 4.83 3.27 -7.63
C GLY A 74 4.37 4.03 -6.39
N VAL A 75 3.11 4.49 -6.39
CA VAL A 75 2.50 5.16 -5.23
C VAL A 75 2.42 4.21 -4.03
N ALA A 76 1.99 2.96 -4.21
CA ALA A 76 1.95 1.98 -3.12
C ALA A 76 3.33 1.68 -2.53
N CYS A 77 4.37 1.59 -3.36
CA CYS A 77 5.75 1.45 -2.90
C CYS A 77 6.19 2.66 -2.07
N SER A 78 5.88 3.88 -2.52
CA SER A 78 6.19 5.11 -1.80
C SER A 78 5.45 5.20 -0.45
N MET A 79 4.15 4.85 -0.44
CA MET A 79 3.34 4.75 0.77
C MET A 79 3.93 3.73 1.76
N ALA A 80 4.32 2.55 1.28
CA ALA A 80 4.88 1.50 2.12
C ALA A 80 6.27 1.82 2.67
N ALA A 81 7.09 2.58 1.92
CA ALA A 81 8.41 3.01 2.35
C ALA A 81 8.38 4.12 3.41
N ALA A 82 7.33 4.95 3.42
CA ALA A 82 7.16 6.00 4.41
C ALA A 82 6.60 5.51 5.75
N GLY A 83 5.86 4.40 5.74
CA GLY A 83 5.34 3.75 6.94
C GLY A 83 6.40 2.97 7.70
#